data_AF-A0A971CTI7-F1
#
_entry.id   AF-A0A971CTI7-F1
#
_cell.length_a   1.000
_cell.length_b   1.000
_cell.length_c   1.000
_cell.angle_alpha   90.00
_cell.angle_beta   90.00
_cell.angle_gamma   90.00
#
_symmetry.space_group_name_H-M   'P 1'
#
loop_
_entity.id
_entity.type
_entity.pdbx_description
1 polymer ?
#
loop_
_entity_poly.entity_id
_entity_poly.type
_entity_poly.pdbx_seq_one_letter_code
_entity_poly.pdbx_strand_id
1 'polypeptide(L)'
;PALFRDLESGRDMYVDPPAAQKGYKRMLEAHLDKARTACRRLGIDYHLFATDRPFDLALLEFLQDRMRRHKQQVRRAQGSRAGRRT
;
A
#
# COMPACT_ATOMS: atom_id res chain seq x y z
N PRO A 1 -6.21 11.19 -28.58
CA PRO A 1 -6.96 12.35 -28.03
C PRO A 1 -8.47 12.11 -27.98
N ALA A 2 -9.08 12.40 -26.83
CA ALA A 2 -10.52 12.33 -26.58
C ALA A 2 -10.98 13.60 -25.84
N LEU A 3 -12.22 14.03 -26.10
CA LEU A 3 -12.85 15.15 -25.41
C LEU A 3 -13.67 14.61 -24.24
N PHE A 4 -13.35 15.06 -23.02
CA PHE A 4 -14.08 14.74 -21.81
C PHE A 4 -14.80 15.97 -21.30
N ARG A 5 -16.00 15.80 -20.76
CA ARG A 5 -16.72 16.85 -20.06
C ARG A 5 -16.69 16.55 -18.57
N ASP A 6 -16.14 17.46 -17.80
CA ASP A 6 -16.18 17.38 -16.34
C ASP A 6 -17.63 17.52 -15.85
N LEU A 7 -18.09 16.57 -15.04
CA LEU A 7 -19.45 16.55 -14.50
C LEU A 7 -19.63 17.53 -13.33
N GLU A 8 -18.53 17.93 -12.68
CA GLU A 8 -18.58 18.85 -11.53
C GLU A 8 -18.58 20.31 -11.98
N SER A 9 -17.74 20.68 -12.95
CA SER A 9 -17.63 22.07 -13.42
C SER A 9 -18.25 22.33 -14.80
N GLY A 10 -18.61 21.30 -15.56
CA GLY A 10 -19.13 21.43 -16.92
C GLY A 10 -18.09 21.83 -17.98
N ARG A 11 -16.80 21.83 -17.64
CA ARG A 11 -15.71 22.20 -18.55
C ARG A 11 -15.37 21.06 -19.50
N ASP A 12 -15.08 21.42 -20.75
CA ASP A 12 -14.58 20.50 -21.76
C ASP A 12 -13.05 20.42 -21.69
N MET A 13 -12.52 19.20 -21.63
CA MET A 13 -11.11 18.88 -21.47
C MET A 13 -10.64 17.95 -22.59
N TYR A 14 -9.62 18.39 -23.33
CA TYR A 14 -8.91 17.52 -24.26
C TYR A 14 -7.88 16.70 -23.50
N VAL A 15 -8.06 15.38 -23.47
CA VAL A 15 -7.15 14.46 -22.80
C VAL A 15 -6.67 13.43 -23.81
N ASP A 16 -5.40 13.05 -23.75
CA ASP A 16 -4.92 11.87 -24.44
C ASP A 16 -4.91 10.67 -23.46
N PRO A 17 -5.87 9.72 -23.56
CA PRO A 17 -6.05 8.70 -22.53
C PRO A 17 -4.82 7.82 -22.27
N PRO A 18 -4.07 7.33 -23.29
CA PRO A 18 -2.87 6.54 -23.06
C PRO A 18 -1.77 7.33 -22.33
N ALA A 19 -1.53 8.58 -22.72
CA ALA A 19 -0.54 9.44 -22.07
C ALA A 19 -0.96 9.78 -20.62
N ALA A 20 -2.23 10.10 -20.41
CA ALA A 20 -2.79 10.38 -19.09
C ALA A 20 -2.69 9.17 -18.15
N GLN A 21 -3.03 7.97 -18.64
CA GLN A 21 -2.89 6.73 -17.88
C GLN A 21 -1.44 6.49 -17.45
N LYS A 22 -0.49 6.65 -18.38
CA LYS A 22 0.94 6.48 -18.10
C LYS A 22 1.45 7.49 -17.08
N GLY A 23 1.08 8.77 -17.22
CA GLY A 23 1.44 9.83 -16.30
C GLY A 23 0.89 9.57 -14.89
N TYR A 24 -0.40 9.22 -14.81
CA TYR A 24 -1.05 8.92 -13.55
C TYR A 24 -0.42 7.72 -12.83
N LYS A 25 -0.16 6.61 -13.53
CA LYS A 25 0.49 5.43 -12.95
C LYS A 25 1.84 5.77 -12.34
N ARG A 26 2.68 6.54 -13.06
CA ARG A 26 3.98 6.99 -12.55
C ARG A 26 3.86 7.84 -11.29
N MET A 27 2.90 8.78 -11.26
CA MET A 27 2.66 9.63 -10.08
C MET A 27 2.16 8.82 -8.89
N LEU A 28 1.26 7.86 -9.15
CA LEU A 28 0.71 6.97 -8.14
C LEU A 28 1.80 6.08 -7.55
N GLU A 29 2.62 5.44 -8.36
CA GLU A 29 3.76 4.62 -7.92
C GLU A 29 4.71 5.44 -7.02
N ALA A 30 5.08 6.65 -7.46
CA ALA A 30 5.93 7.53 -6.66
C ALA A 30 5.29 7.93 -5.32
N HIS A 31 3.96 8.09 -5.28
CA HIS A 31 3.23 8.36 -4.04
C HIS A 31 3.22 7.13 -3.11
N LEU A 32 2.91 5.95 -3.65
CA LEU A 32 2.88 4.69 -2.91
C LEU A 32 4.24 4.35 -2.31
N ASP A 33 5.33 4.58 -3.04
CA ASP A 33 6.69 4.38 -2.53
C ASP A 33 7.03 5.32 -1.37
N LYS A 34 6.59 6.58 -1.44
CA LYS A 34 6.75 7.54 -0.33
C LYS A 34 5.98 7.07 0.90
N ALA A 35 4.72 6.67 0.74
CA ALA A 35 3.89 6.16 1.84
C ALA A 35 4.51 4.91 2.47
N ARG A 36 4.88 3.91 1.65
CA ARG A 36 5.53 2.68 2.10
C ARG A 36 6.83 2.97 2.85
N THR A 37 7.65 3.87 2.33
CA THR A 37 8.93 4.25 2.95
C THR A 37 8.72 4.94 4.28
N ALA A 38 7.74 5.85 4.37
CA ALA A 38 7.39 6.54 5.59
C ALA A 38 6.91 5.56 6.68
N CYS A 39 5.98 4.65 6.35
CA CYS A 39 5.52 3.61 7.28
C CYS A 39 6.67 2.74 7.76
N ARG A 40 7.53 2.25 6.84
CA ARG A 40 8.68 1.41 7.18
C ARG A 40 9.64 2.12 8.14
N ARG A 41 9.92 3.41 7.91
CA ARG A 41 10.81 4.21 8.76
C ARG A 41 10.26 4.37 10.18
N LEU A 42 8.94 4.43 10.33
CA LEU A 42 8.25 4.56 11.61
C LEU A 42 7.95 3.21 12.28
N GLY A 43 8.33 2.09 11.66
CA GLY A 43 7.97 0.76 12.15
C GLY A 43 6.48 0.43 12.05
N ILE A 44 5.75 1.14 11.20
CA ILE A 44 4.31 0.94 10.95
C ILE A 44 4.14 -0.11 9.85
N ASP A 45 3.25 -1.08 10.08
CA ASP A 45 2.87 -2.07 9.08
C ASP A 45 2.14 -1.39 7.90
N TYR A 46 2.55 -1.72 6.68
CA TYR A 46 1.98 -1.19 5.44
C TYR A 46 1.42 -2.33 4.58
N HIS A 47 0.19 -2.16 4.09
CA HIS A 47 -0.47 -3.13 3.22
C HIS A 47 -1.21 -2.40 2.09
N LEU A 48 -0.78 -2.66 0.85
CA LEU A 48 -1.42 -2.13 -0.34
C LEU A 48 -2.46 -3.15 -0.82
N PHE A 49 -3.68 -2.69 -1.06
CA PHE A 49 -4.75 -3.53 -1.58
C PHE A 49 -5.57 -2.78 -2.65
N ALA A 50 -6.25 -3.52 -3.51
CA ALA A 50 -7.10 -2.93 -4.54
C ALA A 50 -8.45 -2.48 -3.94
N THR A 51 -8.98 -1.35 -4.43
CA THR A 51 -10.17 -0.69 -3.87
C THR A 51 -11.48 -1.36 -4.27
N ASP A 52 -11.44 -2.25 -5.26
CA ASP A 52 -12.55 -3.13 -5.67
C ASP A 52 -12.73 -4.32 -4.72
N ARG A 53 -11.76 -4.57 -3.83
CA ARG A 53 -11.83 -5.62 -2.81
C ARG A 53 -12.71 -5.15 -1.64
N PRO A 54 -13.60 -6.01 -1.12
CA PRO A 54 -14.32 -5.73 0.13
C PRO A 54 -13.36 -5.41 1.28
N PHE A 55 -13.68 -4.35 2.02
CA PHE A 55 -12.80 -3.81 3.05
C PHE A 55 -12.58 -4.77 4.23
N ASP A 56 -13.62 -5.50 4.61
CA ASP A 56 -13.61 -6.52 5.65
C ASP A 56 -12.58 -7.63 5.38
N LEU A 57 -12.52 -8.11 4.14
CA LEU A 57 -11.53 -9.10 3.71
C LEU A 57 -10.10 -8.54 3.77
N ALA A 58 -9.90 -7.31 3.27
CA ALA A 58 -8.59 -6.66 3.31
C ALA A 58 -8.11 -6.42 4.75
N LEU A 59 -9.02 -6.06 5.66
CA LEU A 59 -8.71 -5.87 7.08
C LEU A 59 -8.37 -7.21 7.76
N LEU A 60 -9.10 -8.27 7.47
CA LEU A 60 -8.82 -9.60 7.99
C LEU A 60 -7.42 -10.08 7.57
N GLU A 61 -7.08 -9.98 6.27
CA GLU A 61 -5.75 -10.31 5.75
C GLU A 61 -4.66 -9.52 6.48
N PHE A 62 -4.85 -8.22 6.65
CA PHE A 62 -3.92 -7.35 7.36
C PHE A 62 -3.66 -7.80 8.80
N LEU A 63 -4.72 -8.09 9.56
CA LEU A 63 -4.62 -8.52 10.96
C LEU A 63 -3.92 -9.88 11.08
N GLN A 64 -4.24 -10.83 10.20
CA GLN A 64 -3.59 -12.14 10.17
C GLN A 64 -2.09 -12.03 9.88
N ASP A 65 -1.71 -11.18 8.93
CA ASP A 65 -0.33 -10.90 8.59
C ASP A 65 0.44 -10.30 9.78
N ARG A 66 -0.17 -9.34 10.48
CA ARG A 66 0.41 -8.71 11.68
C ARG A 66 0.62 -9.73 12.79
N MET A 67 -0.37 -10.58 13.07
CA MET A 67 -0.25 -11.65 14.08
C MET A 67 0.88 -12.63 13.75
N ARG A 68 1.04 -13.01 12.47
CA ARG A 68 2.11 -13.92 12.02
C ARG A 68 3.49 -13.30 12.24
N ARG A 69 3.67 -12.02 11.88
CA ARG A 69 4.93 -11.27 12.08
C ARG A 69 5.28 -11.16 13.56
N HIS A 70 4.30 -10.84 14.41
CA HIS A 70 4.50 -10.76 15.86
C HIS A 70 4.96 -12.11 16.45
N LYS A 71 4.30 -13.22 16.07
CA LYS A 71 4.73 -14.57 16.50
C LYS A 71 6.17 -14.89 16.07
N GLN A 72 6.57 -14.52 14.86
CA GLN A 72 7.94 -14.73 14.37
C GLN A 72 8.97 -13.91 15.15
N GLN A 73 8.64 -12.65 15.49
CA GLN A 73 9.49 -11.80 16.32
C GLN A 73 9.70 -12.39 17.72
N VAL A 74 8.62 -12.85 18.36
CA VAL A 74 8.70 -13.50 19.70
C VAL A 74 9.57 -14.76 19.66
N ARG A 75 9.41 -15.62 18.65
CA ARG A 75 10.23 -16.85 18.50
C ARG A 75 11.71 -16.53 18.30
N ARG A 76 12.05 -15.50 17.50
CA ARG A 76 13.44 -15.04 17.31
C ARG A 76 14.06 -14.50 18.60
N ALA A 77 13.30 -13.77 19.41
CA ALA A 77 13.76 -13.27 20.71
C ALA A 77 14.01 -14.41 21.72
N GLN A 78 13.21 -15.49 21.68
CA GLN A 78 13.41 -16.64 22.56
C GLN A 78 14.62 -17.50 22.14
N GLY A 79 14.84 -17.73 20.85
CA GLY A 79 15.99 -18.51 20.35
C GLY A 79 17.34 -17.85 20.62
N SER A 80 17.41 -16.52 20.48
CA SER A 80 18.63 -15.75 20.81
C SER A 80 18.97 -15.74 22.31
N ARG A 81 17.97 -15.88 23.19
CA ARG A 81 18.17 -15.95 24.64
C ARG A 81 18.63 -17.35 25.12
N ALA A 82 18.27 -18.40 24.39
CA ALA A 82 18.72 -19.77 24.67
C ALA A 82 20.21 -19.97 24.30
N GLY A 83 20.68 -19.39 23.18
CA GLY A 83 22.07 -19.50 22.73
C GLY A 83 23.10 -18.65 23.50
N ARG A 84 22.66 -17.83 24.47
CA ARG A 84 23.54 -16.97 25.28
C ARG A 84 23.81 -17.53 26.69
N ARG A 85 23.27 -18.71 27.01
CA ARG A 85 23.39 -19.38 28.32
C ARG A 85 24.28 -20.63 28.29
N THR A 86 25.00 -20.86 27.19
CA THR A 86 26.05 -21.88 27.01
C THR A 86 27.34 -21.17 26.69
#